data_AF-A0A4R5C3V1-F1
#
_entry.id   AF-A0A4R5C3V1-F1
#
_cell.length_a   1.000
_cell.length_b   1.000
_cell.length_c   1.000
_cell.angle_alpha   90.00
_cell.angle_beta   90.00
_cell.angle_gamma   90.00
#
_symmetry.space_group_name_H-M   'P 1'
#
loop_
_entity.id
_entity.type
_entity.pdbx_description
1 polymer ?
#
loop_
_entity_poly.entity_id
_entity_poly.type
_entity_poly.pdbx_seq_one_letter_code
_entity_poly.pdbx_strand_id
1 'polypeptide(L)'
;MDNTPINCHVIGGFFGVNGKKLQRQYKKHLSSFSTWEPREHAHQWIIYPENIGTHLAIDEVALSQGELYTIVTNKKSKGKKGSLVAIVAGTKTEQVIEQVSKIDSKKRQAVIEITLDMANSMKLIAKKCFPKAIQVTDRFHVQKLALEALQEIRIKHRWEAMDIENQLILQAKCKNETYTPQLLTNGDTVKQLLARSRYLLYKPRSLGYAVNISPTDSADLQSVPTKLSK
;
A
#
# COMPACT_ATOMS: atom_id res chain seq x y z
N MET A 1 -20.35 -5.74 20.91
CA MET A 1 -19.29 -6.46 20.17
C MET A 1 -18.12 -5.51 20.06
N ASP A 2 -16.93 -5.95 20.44
CA ASP A 2 -15.74 -5.09 20.44
C ASP A 2 -15.41 -4.58 19.04
N ASN A 3 -15.08 -3.29 18.95
CA ASN A 3 -14.70 -2.61 17.71
C ASN A 3 -13.21 -2.74 17.39
N THR A 4 -12.46 -3.47 18.21
CA THR A 4 -11.02 -3.69 18.07
C THR A 4 -10.75 -5.17 17.77
N PRO A 5 -9.84 -5.50 16.83
CA PRO A 5 -9.44 -6.87 16.59
C PRO A 5 -8.65 -7.40 17.79
N ILE A 6 -9.25 -8.28 18.59
CA ILE A 6 -8.63 -8.89 19.77
C ILE A 6 -8.12 -10.29 19.42
N ASN A 7 -6.82 -10.54 19.62
CA ASN A 7 -6.23 -11.86 19.43
C ASN A 7 -6.62 -12.80 20.59
N CYS A 8 -6.77 -14.10 20.32
CA CYS A 8 -6.94 -15.16 21.32
C CYS A 8 -5.90 -15.13 22.46
N HIS A 9 -4.70 -14.60 22.22
CA HIS A 9 -3.69 -14.41 23.26
C HIS A 9 -4.08 -13.36 24.29
N VAL A 10 -4.65 -12.24 23.84
CA VAL A 10 -5.12 -11.15 24.70
C VAL A 10 -6.37 -11.59 25.46
N ILE A 11 -7.31 -12.24 24.78
CA ILE A 11 -8.51 -12.82 25.40
C ILE A 11 -8.10 -13.85 26.46
N GLY A 12 -7.22 -14.78 26.08
CA GLY A 12 -6.70 -15.77 27.01
C GLY A 12 -6.08 -15.14 28.25
N GLY A 13 -5.17 -14.17 28.07
CA GLY A 13 -4.54 -13.45 29.18
C GLY A 13 -5.56 -12.76 30.09
N PHE A 14 -6.57 -12.09 29.53
CA PHE A 14 -7.61 -11.39 30.30
C PHE A 14 -8.44 -12.35 31.16
N PHE A 15 -8.75 -13.55 30.66
CA PHE A 15 -9.56 -14.55 31.36
C PHE A 15 -8.73 -15.60 32.11
N GLY A 16 -7.41 -15.43 32.24
CA GLY A 16 -6.54 -16.41 32.90
C GLY A 16 -6.40 -17.75 32.16
N VAL A 17 -6.71 -17.79 30.86
CA VAL A 17 -6.64 -18.97 30.01
C VAL A 17 -5.41 -18.90 29.09
N ASN A 18 -4.76 -20.03 28.85
CA ASN A 18 -3.67 -20.09 27.87
C ASN A 18 -4.17 -19.75 26.45
N GLY A 19 -3.71 -18.63 25.90
CA GLY A 19 -4.11 -18.12 24.58
C GLY A 19 -3.86 -19.07 23.42
N LYS A 20 -2.75 -19.83 23.43
CA LYS A 20 -2.47 -20.86 22.40
C LYS A 20 -3.49 -22.00 22.48
N LYS A 21 -3.84 -22.43 23.70
CA LYS A 21 -4.86 -23.47 23.93
C LYS A 21 -6.23 -22.97 23.46
N LEU A 22 -6.58 -21.72 23.77
CA LEU A 22 -7.81 -21.08 23.33
C LEU A 22 -7.91 -21.01 21.80
N GLN A 23 -6.85 -20.58 21.12
CA GLN A 23 -6.80 -20.54 19.65
C GLN A 23 -6.98 -21.94 19.03
N ARG A 24 -6.34 -22.96 19.60
CA ARG A 24 -6.46 -24.35 19.14
C ARG A 24 -7.88 -24.89 19.33
N GLN A 25 -8.48 -24.60 20.49
CA GLN A 25 -9.87 -24.95 20.81
C GLN A 25 -10.84 -24.25 19.85
N TYR A 26 -10.65 -22.94 19.62
CA TYR A 26 -11.46 -22.18 18.69
C TYR A 26 -11.45 -22.79 17.29
N LYS A 27 -10.25 -23.02 16.71
CA LYS A 27 -10.10 -23.64 15.38
C LYS A 27 -10.72 -25.04 15.29
N LYS A 28 -10.56 -25.86 16.34
CA LYS A 28 -10.98 -27.27 16.29
C LYS A 28 -12.46 -27.50 16.61
N HIS A 29 -13.04 -26.68 17.47
CA HIS A 29 -14.35 -26.97 18.06
C HIS A 29 -15.36 -25.83 17.96
N LEU A 30 -14.94 -24.56 17.89
CA LEU A 30 -15.86 -23.41 17.94
C LEU A 30 -16.09 -22.73 16.59
N SER A 31 -15.09 -22.74 15.70
CA SER A 31 -15.12 -21.96 14.47
C SER A 31 -15.67 -22.72 13.26
N SER A 32 -16.16 -23.94 13.45
CA SER A 32 -16.61 -24.85 12.39
C SER A 32 -15.60 -25.04 11.24
N PHE A 33 -14.31 -24.81 11.49
CA PHE A 33 -13.27 -24.86 10.46
C PHE A 33 -13.07 -26.27 9.90
N SER A 34 -13.41 -27.32 10.67
CA SER A 34 -13.43 -28.71 10.21
C SER A 34 -14.46 -28.97 9.12
N THR A 35 -15.64 -28.37 9.23
CA THR A 35 -16.79 -28.59 8.35
C THR A 35 -17.02 -27.42 7.39
N TRP A 36 -16.05 -26.50 7.27
CA TRP A 36 -16.16 -25.35 6.40
C TRP A 36 -16.06 -25.82 4.94
N GLU A 37 -17.15 -25.69 4.19
CA GLU A 37 -17.28 -26.20 2.82
C GLU A 37 -16.13 -25.78 1.88
N PRO A 38 -15.64 -24.52 1.89
CA PRO A 38 -14.53 -24.11 1.04
C PRO A 38 -13.16 -24.63 1.46
N ARG A 39 -13.04 -25.37 2.58
CA ARG A 39 -11.74 -25.70 3.20
C ARG A 39 -10.73 -26.32 2.25
N GLU A 40 -11.17 -27.19 1.35
CA GLU A 40 -10.27 -27.90 0.41
C GLU A 40 -9.58 -26.94 -0.56
N HIS A 41 -10.28 -25.90 -1.02
CA HIS A 41 -9.78 -24.94 -2.01
C HIS A 41 -9.55 -23.53 -1.45
N ALA A 42 -9.82 -23.29 -0.16
CA ALA A 42 -9.68 -21.99 0.49
C ALA A 42 -8.25 -21.42 0.44
N HIS A 43 -7.24 -22.27 0.25
CA HIS A 43 -5.86 -21.86 0.04
C HIS A 43 -5.63 -21.22 -1.35
N GLN A 44 -6.52 -21.49 -2.32
CA GLN A 44 -6.46 -20.97 -3.68
C GLN A 44 -7.49 -19.87 -3.93
N TRP A 45 -8.72 -20.04 -3.46
CA TRP A 45 -9.77 -19.05 -3.66
C TRP A 45 -10.90 -19.19 -2.65
N ILE A 46 -11.57 -18.08 -2.37
CA ILE A 46 -12.78 -17.99 -1.56
C ILE A 46 -13.69 -16.98 -2.25
N ILE A 47 -14.96 -17.34 -2.49
CA ILE A 47 -15.93 -16.48 -3.19
C ILE A 47 -17.22 -16.42 -2.37
N TYR A 48 -17.78 -15.21 -2.27
CA TYR A 48 -19.05 -14.91 -1.61
C TYR A 48 -19.98 -14.18 -2.60
N PRO A 49 -20.68 -14.91 -3.49
CA PRO A 49 -21.54 -14.33 -4.51
C PRO A 49 -22.69 -13.47 -3.96
N GLU A 50 -23.06 -13.66 -2.70
CA GLU A 50 -24.07 -12.89 -1.97
C GLU A 50 -23.60 -11.48 -1.61
N ASN A 51 -22.29 -11.25 -1.53
CA ASN A 51 -21.71 -9.95 -1.17
C ASN A 51 -21.54 -9.03 -2.38
N ILE A 52 -21.86 -9.48 -3.58
CA ILE A 52 -21.76 -8.65 -4.78
C ILE A 52 -22.72 -7.45 -4.69
N GLY A 53 -22.21 -6.28 -5.04
CA GLY A 53 -22.97 -5.03 -5.05
C GLY A 53 -22.78 -4.28 -6.36
N THR A 54 -23.41 -3.11 -6.46
CA THR A 54 -23.31 -2.27 -7.66
C THR A 54 -21.94 -1.58 -7.80
N HIS A 55 -21.22 -1.39 -6.69
CA HIS A 55 -19.92 -0.71 -6.65
C HIS A 55 -18.88 -1.64 -6.01
N LEU A 56 -17.90 -2.04 -6.80
CA LEU A 56 -16.83 -2.93 -6.37
C LEU A 56 -15.48 -2.22 -6.38
N ALA A 57 -14.51 -2.83 -5.71
CA ALA A 57 -13.10 -2.52 -5.85
C ALA A 57 -12.32 -3.83 -6.03
N ILE A 58 -11.27 -3.79 -6.83
CA ILE A 58 -10.32 -4.88 -7.00
C ILE A 58 -8.92 -4.37 -6.67
N ASP A 59 -8.18 -5.14 -5.89
CA ASP A 59 -6.84 -4.78 -5.43
C ASP A 59 -5.96 -6.02 -5.28
N GLU A 60 -4.64 -5.82 -5.35
CA GLU A 60 -3.63 -6.84 -5.08
C GLU A 60 -3.03 -6.60 -3.68
N VAL A 61 -3.09 -7.63 -2.83
CA VAL A 61 -2.55 -7.56 -1.47
C VAL A 61 -1.44 -8.59 -1.30
N ALA A 62 -0.27 -8.11 -0.90
CA ALA A 62 0.82 -8.96 -0.43
C ALA A 62 0.62 -9.28 1.05
N LEU A 63 0.46 -10.57 1.37
CA LEU A 63 0.54 -11.06 2.74
C LEU A 63 1.99 -11.41 3.10
N SER A 64 2.23 -11.67 4.38
CA SER A 64 3.52 -12.15 4.88
C SER A 64 3.99 -13.39 4.11
N GLN A 65 5.31 -13.55 3.92
CA GLN A 65 5.93 -14.64 3.16
C GLN A 65 5.81 -14.55 1.63
N GLY A 66 5.48 -13.37 1.08
CA GLY A 66 5.48 -13.13 -0.37
C GLY A 66 4.27 -13.70 -1.10
N GLU A 67 3.25 -14.13 -0.37
CA GLU A 67 1.98 -14.58 -0.94
C GLU A 67 1.19 -13.36 -1.44
N LEU A 68 0.90 -13.33 -2.74
CA LEU A 68 0.06 -12.30 -3.35
C LEU A 68 -1.36 -12.81 -3.49
N TYR A 69 -2.33 -11.94 -3.25
CA TYR A 69 -3.75 -12.23 -3.40
C TYR A 69 -4.44 -11.13 -4.19
N THR A 70 -5.33 -11.52 -5.09
CA THR A 70 -6.26 -10.60 -5.73
C THR A 70 -7.58 -10.60 -4.96
N ILE A 71 -8.00 -9.44 -4.47
CA ILE A 71 -9.19 -9.30 -3.62
C ILE A 71 -10.21 -8.44 -4.33
N VAL A 72 -11.46 -8.94 -4.42
CA VAL A 72 -12.62 -8.17 -4.87
C VAL A 72 -13.49 -7.83 -3.66
N THR A 73 -13.76 -6.55 -3.48
CA THR A 73 -14.56 -6.05 -2.36
C THR A 73 -15.75 -5.22 -2.80
N ASN A 74 -16.82 -5.25 -2.01
CA ASN A 74 -17.98 -4.40 -2.14
C ASN A 74 -17.80 -3.12 -1.31
N LYS A 75 -17.82 -1.98 -2.00
CA LYS A 75 -17.62 -0.66 -1.41
C LYS A 75 -18.75 -0.23 -0.49
N LYS A 76 -19.99 -0.70 -0.72
CA LYS A 76 -21.15 -0.34 0.09
C LYS A 76 -20.96 -0.74 1.56
N SER A 77 -20.29 -1.86 1.79
CA SER A 77 -20.07 -2.45 3.12
C SER A 77 -18.93 -1.77 3.89
N LYS A 78 -18.16 -0.86 3.28
CA LYS A 78 -17.11 -0.04 3.94
C LYS A 78 -16.10 -0.83 4.78
N GLY A 79 -15.66 -1.98 4.29
CA GLY A 79 -14.70 -2.86 4.99
C GLY A 79 -15.30 -3.68 6.13
N LYS A 80 -16.62 -3.64 6.33
CA LYS A 80 -17.31 -4.43 7.35
C LYS A 80 -17.76 -5.78 6.81
N LYS A 81 -18.49 -6.54 7.64
CA LYS A 81 -19.12 -7.81 7.22
C LYS A 81 -19.90 -7.61 5.92
N GLY A 82 -19.68 -8.49 4.95
CA GLY A 82 -20.28 -8.40 3.62
C GLY A 82 -19.50 -7.52 2.63
N SER A 83 -18.29 -7.07 2.97
CA SER A 83 -17.40 -6.41 2.01
C SER A 83 -16.68 -7.40 1.10
N LEU A 84 -16.38 -8.62 1.55
CA LEU A 84 -15.54 -9.52 0.77
C LEU A 84 -16.36 -10.27 -0.29
N VAL A 85 -16.04 -10.09 -1.57
CA VAL A 85 -16.73 -10.76 -2.69
C VAL A 85 -15.91 -11.94 -3.19
N ALA A 86 -14.61 -11.76 -3.37
CA ALA A 86 -13.70 -12.83 -3.75
C ALA A 86 -12.29 -12.57 -3.22
N ILE A 87 -11.58 -13.63 -2.86
CA ILE A 87 -10.13 -13.67 -2.64
C ILE A 87 -9.60 -14.77 -3.55
N VAL A 88 -8.58 -14.48 -4.33
CA VAL A 88 -7.90 -15.46 -5.19
C VAL A 88 -6.40 -15.39 -4.90
N ALA A 89 -5.79 -16.52 -4.65
CA ALA A 89 -4.35 -16.65 -4.47
C ALA A 89 -3.64 -16.44 -5.81
N GLY A 90 -2.67 -15.54 -5.81
CA GLY A 90 -1.93 -15.09 -6.98
C GLY A 90 -2.55 -13.87 -7.66
N THR A 91 -1.81 -13.39 -8.65
CA THR A 91 -2.11 -12.20 -9.47
C THR A 91 -2.21 -12.53 -10.96
N LYS A 92 -2.14 -13.83 -11.31
CA LYS A 92 -2.28 -14.27 -12.71
C LYS A 92 -3.70 -14.00 -13.19
N THR A 93 -3.81 -13.12 -14.18
CA THR A 93 -5.07 -12.64 -14.73
C THR A 93 -6.03 -13.77 -15.07
N GLU A 94 -5.55 -14.82 -15.74
CA GLU A 94 -6.36 -15.95 -16.20
C GLU A 94 -6.97 -16.72 -15.03
N GLN A 95 -6.20 -16.95 -13.97
CA GLN A 95 -6.66 -17.64 -12.77
C GLN A 95 -7.71 -16.82 -12.04
N VAL A 96 -7.49 -15.51 -11.88
CA VAL A 96 -8.46 -14.62 -11.24
C VAL A 96 -9.76 -14.58 -12.04
N ILE A 97 -9.68 -14.46 -13.37
CA ILE A 97 -10.86 -14.48 -14.24
C ILE A 97 -11.64 -15.79 -14.11
N GLU A 98 -10.95 -16.93 -14.13
CA GLU A 98 -11.57 -18.24 -13.98
C GLU A 98 -12.35 -18.35 -12.67
N GLN A 99 -11.73 -17.96 -11.55
CA GLN A 99 -12.36 -18.06 -10.24
C GLN A 99 -13.52 -17.07 -10.11
N VAL A 100 -13.34 -15.80 -10.46
CA VAL A 100 -14.40 -14.78 -10.35
C VAL A 100 -15.57 -15.08 -11.30
N SER A 101 -15.33 -15.75 -12.43
CA SER A 101 -16.38 -16.16 -13.37
C SER A 101 -17.32 -17.24 -12.84
N LYS A 102 -16.99 -17.89 -11.71
CA LYS A 102 -17.90 -18.80 -10.98
C LYS A 102 -19.11 -18.05 -10.39
N ILE A 103 -19.02 -16.73 -10.23
CA ILE A 103 -20.16 -15.90 -9.85
C ILE A 103 -21.14 -15.82 -11.03
N ASP A 104 -22.43 -15.97 -10.74
CA ASP A 104 -23.49 -15.91 -11.74
C ASP A 104 -23.38 -14.66 -12.65
N SER A 105 -23.61 -14.89 -13.94
CA SER A 105 -23.45 -13.85 -14.97
C SER A 105 -24.39 -12.67 -14.75
N LYS A 106 -25.62 -12.89 -14.28
CA LYS A 106 -26.58 -11.79 -14.04
C LYS A 106 -26.10 -10.90 -12.91
N LYS A 107 -25.55 -11.49 -11.84
CA LYS A 107 -24.94 -10.77 -10.72
C LYS A 107 -23.75 -9.93 -11.16
N ARG A 108 -22.84 -10.49 -11.95
CA ARG A 108 -21.67 -9.77 -12.48
C ARG A 108 -22.05 -8.62 -13.42
N GLN A 109 -23.11 -8.80 -14.22
CA GLN A 109 -23.63 -7.77 -15.11
C GLN A 109 -24.36 -6.63 -14.39
N ALA A 110 -24.77 -6.83 -13.14
CA ALA A 110 -25.42 -5.79 -12.33
C ALA A 110 -24.43 -4.81 -11.68
N VAL A 111 -23.13 -5.05 -11.80
CA VAL A 111 -22.09 -4.15 -11.32
C VAL A 111 -22.02 -2.92 -12.23
N ILE A 112 -22.13 -1.74 -11.64
CA ILE A 112 -22.15 -0.44 -12.34
C ILE A 112 -20.76 0.16 -12.39
N GLU A 113 -20.01 0.07 -11.29
CA GLU A 113 -18.67 0.64 -11.17
C GLU A 113 -17.73 -0.37 -10.52
N ILE A 114 -16.51 -0.46 -11.05
CA ILE A 114 -15.41 -1.14 -10.40
C ILE A 114 -14.20 -0.20 -10.32
N THR A 115 -13.64 -0.06 -9.13
CA THR A 115 -12.39 0.66 -8.91
C THR A 115 -11.20 -0.28 -8.89
N LEU A 116 -10.15 0.09 -9.57
CA LEU A 116 -8.92 -0.68 -9.69
C LEU A 116 -7.69 0.22 -9.68
N ASP A 117 -6.53 -0.40 -9.48
CA ASP A 117 -5.24 0.22 -9.72
C ASP A 117 -5.02 0.55 -11.22
N MET A 118 -3.85 1.06 -11.56
CA MET A 118 -3.50 1.40 -12.94
C MET A 118 -2.93 0.22 -13.75
N ALA A 119 -2.80 -0.97 -13.17
CA ALA A 119 -2.19 -2.13 -13.80
C ALA A 119 -3.06 -2.70 -14.93
N ASN A 120 -2.41 -3.16 -15.99
CA ASN A 120 -3.12 -3.75 -17.14
C ASN A 120 -3.81 -5.07 -16.79
N SER A 121 -3.26 -5.83 -15.82
CA SER A 121 -3.87 -7.05 -15.27
C SER A 121 -5.26 -6.76 -14.69
N MET A 122 -5.37 -5.76 -13.81
CA MET A 122 -6.65 -5.38 -13.20
C MET A 122 -7.68 -4.92 -14.22
N LYS A 123 -7.26 -4.13 -15.21
CA LYS A 123 -8.14 -3.68 -16.31
C LYS A 123 -8.72 -4.86 -17.08
N LEU A 124 -7.88 -5.86 -17.36
CA LEU A 124 -8.28 -7.07 -18.08
C LEU A 124 -9.23 -7.92 -17.24
N ILE A 125 -8.94 -8.13 -15.95
CA ILE A 125 -9.81 -8.85 -15.02
C ILE A 125 -11.18 -8.16 -14.93
N ALA A 126 -11.20 -6.84 -14.71
CA ALA A 126 -12.42 -6.05 -14.64
C ALA A 126 -13.26 -6.16 -15.93
N LYS A 127 -12.62 -6.02 -17.10
CA LYS A 127 -13.30 -6.10 -18.41
C LYS A 127 -13.92 -7.47 -18.66
N LYS A 128 -13.25 -8.55 -18.25
CA LYS A 128 -13.72 -9.93 -18.47
C LYS A 128 -14.77 -10.35 -17.45
N CYS A 129 -14.57 -10.01 -16.18
CA CYS A 129 -15.46 -10.41 -15.09
C CYS A 129 -16.71 -9.54 -15.01
N PHE A 130 -16.58 -8.23 -15.22
CA PHE A 130 -17.63 -7.23 -15.01
C PHE A 130 -17.81 -6.35 -16.28
N PRO A 131 -18.27 -6.93 -17.40
CA PRO A 131 -18.20 -6.29 -18.71
C PRO A 131 -19.06 -5.02 -18.85
N LYS A 132 -20.07 -4.83 -18.00
CA LYS A 132 -20.95 -3.64 -17.98
C LYS A 132 -20.50 -2.57 -16.99
N ALA A 133 -19.52 -2.87 -16.14
CA ALA A 133 -19.06 -1.94 -15.12
C ALA A 133 -18.12 -0.88 -15.72
N ILE A 134 -18.30 0.37 -15.31
CA ILE A 134 -17.37 1.46 -15.59
C ILE A 134 -16.11 1.24 -14.75
N GLN A 135 -14.96 1.28 -15.40
CA GLN A 135 -13.66 1.16 -14.75
C GLN A 135 -13.20 2.53 -14.26
N VAL A 136 -12.98 2.65 -12.97
CA VAL A 136 -12.52 3.89 -12.32
C VAL A 136 -11.15 3.65 -11.71
N THR A 137 -10.18 4.51 -12.01
CA THR A 137 -8.86 4.45 -11.40
C THR A 137 -8.93 4.88 -9.94
N ASP A 138 -8.28 4.15 -9.05
CA ASP A 138 -8.20 4.53 -7.65
C ASP A 138 -7.41 5.85 -7.46
N ARG A 139 -8.05 6.79 -6.79
CA ARG A 139 -7.47 8.08 -6.42
C ARG A 139 -6.18 7.95 -5.60
N PHE A 140 -6.06 6.92 -4.76
CA PHE A 140 -4.88 6.78 -3.90
C PHE A 140 -3.64 6.38 -4.70
N HIS A 141 -3.81 5.51 -5.69
CA HIS A 141 -2.73 5.16 -6.62
C HIS A 141 -2.29 6.36 -7.46
N VAL A 142 -3.23 7.17 -7.95
CA VAL A 142 -2.92 8.41 -8.68
C VAL A 142 -2.19 9.42 -7.79
N GLN A 143 -2.65 9.59 -6.55
CA GLN A 143 -2.01 10.47 -5.57
C GLN A 143 -0.59 10.01 -5.24
N LYS A 144 -0.37 8.71 -5.06
CA LYS A 144 0.95 8.11 -4.83
C LYS A 144 1.89 8.39 -6.00
N LEU A 145 1.45 8.17 -7.23
CA LEU A 145 2.26 8.40 -8.43
C LEU A 145 2.67 9.88 -8.57
N ALA A 146 1.73 10.81 -8.38
CA ALA A 146 2.01 12.25 -8.42
C ALA A 146 2.99 12.68 -7.33
N LEU A 147 2.87 12.09 -6.14
CA LEU A 147 3.75 12.33 -5.02
C LEU A 147 5.17 11.85 -5.28
N GLU A 148 5.33 10.64 -5.81
CA GLU A 148 6.63 10.05 -6.16
C GLU A 148 7.35 10.91 -7.19
N ALA A 149 6.68 11.28 -8.28
CA ALA A 149 7.24 12.17 -9.31
C ALA A 149 7.70 13.53 -8.74
N LEU A 150 6.90 14.12 -7.85
CA LEU A 150 7.30 15.37 -7.18
C LEU A 150 8.51 15.18 -6.27
N GLN A 151 8.59 14.04 -5.56
CA GLN A 151 9.75 13.75 -4.71
C GLN A 151 11.03 13.55 -5.54
N GLU A 152 10.95 12.91 -6.71
CA GLU A 152 12.08 12.76 -7.63
C GLU A 152 12.62 14.12 -8.08
N ILE A 153 11.73 15.02 -8.53
CA ILE A 153 12.11 16.39 -8.91
C ILE A 153 12.78 17.13 -7.74
N ARG A 154 12.22 17.01 -6.53
CA ARG A 154 12.78 17.61 -5.31
C ARG A 154 14.18 17.05 -5.00
N ILE A 155 14.37 15.73 -5.11
CA ILE A 155 15.65 15.07 -4.86
C ILE A 155 16.70 15.55 -5.87
N LYS A 156 16.33 15.64 -7.16
CA LYS A 156 17.19 16.17 -8.22
C LYS A 156 17.66 17.60 -7.90
N HIS A 157 16.74 18.50 -7.59
CA HIS A 157 17.10 19.87 -7.22
C HIS A 157 17.93 19.94 -5.93
N ARG A 158 17.73 19.02 -5.00
CA ARG A 158 18.53 18.98 -3.77
C ARG A 158 19.97 18.57 -4.07
N TRP A 159 20.17 17.63 -4.98
CA TRP A 159 21.50 17.25 -5.45
C TRP A 159 22.20 18.39 -6.17
N GLU A 160 21.49 19.09 -7.08
CA GLU A 160 22.01 20.29 -7.75
C GLU A 160 22.44 21.37 -6.74
N ALA A 161 21.61 21.64 -5.72
CA ALA A 161 21.93 22.61 -4.68
C ALA A 161 23.17 22.20 -3.84
N MET A 162 23.33 20.90 -3.55
CA MET A 162 24.52 20.40 -2.85
C MET A 162 25.77 20.48 -3.72
N ASP A 163 25.68 20.21 -5.03
CA ASP A 163 26.81 20.29 -5.93
C ASP A 163 27.30 21.74 -6.10
N ILE A 164 26.37 22.68 -6.29
CA ILE A 164 26.69 24.13 -6.33
C ILE A 164 27.38 24.57 -5.03
N GLU A 165 26.84 24.17 -3.87
CA GLU A 165 27.45 24.49 -2.59
C GLU A 165 28.85 23.90 -2.46
N ASN A 166 29.05 22.64 -2.86
CA ASN A 166 30.36 22.01 -2.88
C ASN A 166 31.35 22.76 -3.77
N GLN A 167 30.94 23.17 -4.97
CA GLN A 167 31.77 23.97 -5.87
C GLN A 167 32.16 25.32 -5.24
N LEU A 168 31.22 26.01 -4.59
CA LEU A 168 31.50 27.27 -3.90
C LEU A 168 32.44 27.07 -2.70
N ILE A 169 32.30 25.98 -1.94
CA ILE A 169 33.22 25.63 -0.85
C ILE A 169 34.62 25.39 -1.40
N LEU A 170 34.75 24.66 -2.51
CA LEU A 170 36.04 24.41 -3.17
C LEU A 170 36.68 25.73 -3.65
N GLN A 171 35.91 26.62 -4.27
CA GLN A 171 36.40 27.92 -4.71
C GLN A 171 36.86 28.81 -3.54
N ALA A 172 36.10 28.85 -2.44
CA ALA A 172 36.48 29.59 -1.23
C ALA A 172 37.78 29.04 -0.63
N LYS A 173 37.92 27.71 -0.55
CA LYS A 173 39.16 27.04 -0.11
C LYS A 173 40.36 27.40 -1.00
N CYS A 174 40.19 27.40 -2.32
CA CYS A 174 41.26 27.80 -3.26
C CYS A 174 41.69 29.26 -3.07
N LYS A 175 40.79 30.12 -2.61
CA LYS A 175 41.05 31.55 -2.32
C LYS A 175 41.49 31.82 -0.88
N ASN A 176 41.62 30.79 -0.03
CA ASN A 176 41.82 30.90 1.42
C ASN A 176 40.74 31.74 2.14
N GLU A 177 39.50 31.71 1.63
CA GLU A 177 38.35 32.39 2.21
C GLU A 177 37.41 31.38 2.91
N THR A 178 36.63 31.86 3.89
CA THR A 178 35.61 31.04 4.55
C THR A 178 34.31 31.09 3.76
N TYR A 179 33.78 29.93 3.36
CA TYR A 179 32.48 29.85 2.69
C TYR A 179 31.35 30.22 3.65
N THR A 180 30.54 31.21 3.27
CA THR A 180 29.30 31.57 3.97
C THR A 180 28.11 31.25 3.07
N PRO A 181 27.17 30.40 3.52
CA PRO A 181 26.04 29.99 2.69
C PRO A 181 25.04 31.12 2.49
N GLN A 182 24.48 31.22 1.29
CA GLN A 182 23.37 32.12 1.02
C GLN A 182 22.09 31.59 1.65
N LEU A 183 21.48 32.41 2.51
CA LEU A 183 20.23 32.10 3.18
C LEU A 183 19.06 32.75 2.42
N LEU A 184 17.96 32.01 2.32
CA LEU A 184 16.70 32.52 1.81
C LEU A 184 15.99 33.36 2.88
N THR A 185 14.92 34.05 2.51
CA THR A 185 14.14 34.92 3.43
C THR A 185 13.61 34.20 4.67
N ASN A 186 13.44 32.89 4.59
CA ASN A 186 13.03 32.00 5.67
C ASN A 186 14.20 31.47 6.53
N GLY A 187 15.43 31.94 6.31
CA GLY A 187 16.61 31.53 7.08
C GLY A 187 17.20 30.17 6.71
N ASP A 188 16.62 29.45 5.74
CA ASP A 188 17.17 28.18 5.25
C ASP A 188 18.09 28.40 4.05
N THR A 189 19.10 27.53 3.91
CA THR A 189 19.77 27.30 2.62
C THR A 189 18.82 26.59 1.64
N VAL A 190 19.11 26.66 0.34
CA VAL A 190 18.31 25.97 -0.69
C VAL A 190 18.21 24.46 -0.42
N LYS A 191 19.32 23.80 -0.02
CA LYS A 191 19.31 22.36 0.31
C LYS A 191 18.46 22.04 1.55
N GLN A 192 18.44 22.92 2.56
CA GLN A 192 17.62 22.75 3.77
C GLN A 192 16.14 22.95 3.45
N LEU A 193 15.81 23.96 2.63
CA LEU A 193 14.45 24.19 2.14
C LEU A 193 13.93 22.96 1.39
N LEU A 194 14.74 22.39 0.50
CA LEU A 194 14.38 21.18 -0.25
C LEU A 194 14.27 19.95 0.66
N ALA A 195 15.06 19.86 1.73
CA ALA A 195 14.93 18.77 2.70
C ALA A 195 13.58 18.85 3.46
N ARG A 196 13.21 20.04 3.97
CA ARG A 196 11.97 20.23 4.74
C ARG A 196 10.70 20.20 3.89
N SER A 197 10.79 20.45 2.58
CA SER A 197 9.63 20.44 1.67
C SER A 197 9.14 19.03 1.31
N ARG A 198 9.81 17.98 1.80
CA ARG A 198 9.40 16.58 1.61
C ARG A 198 7.94 16.39 2.06
N TYR A 199 7.11 15.88 1.16
CA TYR A 199 5.65 15.66 1.36
C TYR A 199 4.82 16.89 1.78
N LEU A 200 5.35 18.11 1.64
CA LEU A 200 4.69 19.32 2.14
C LEU A 200 3.28 19.52 1.54
N LEU A 201 3.12 19.27 0.24
CA LEU A 201 1.84 19.48 -0.48
C LEU A 201 0.73 18.49 -0.10
N TYR A 202 1.05 17.41 0.62
CA TYR A 202 0.10 16.36 0.97
C TYR A 202 -0.02 16.13 2.49
N LYS A 203 0.52 17.05 3.30
CA LYS A 203 0.29 17.05 4.74
C LYS A 203 -1.18 17.43 4.99
N PRO A 204 -2.01 16.58 5.62
CA PRO A 204 -3.41 16.92 5.88
C PRO A 204 -3.49 18.16 6.77
N ARG A 205 -4.39 19.10 6.43
CA ARG A 205 -4.52 20.38 7.17
C ARG A 205 -4.95 20.22 8.63
N SER A 206 -5.47 19.05 9.03
CA SER A 206 -6.15 18.89 10.32
C SER A 206 -5.56 17.88 11.30
N LEU A 207 -4.50 17.11 10.99
CA LEU A 207 -3.94 16.17 11.97
C LEU A 207 -2.41 16.24 12.01
N GLY A 208 -1.86 16.58 13.18
CA GLY A 208 -0.45 16.40 13.56
C GLY A 208 -0.05 14.94 13.76
N TYR A 209 -0.62 14.02 12.97
CA TYR A 209 -0.20 12.63 12.94
C TYR A 209 0.70 12.43 11.74
N ALA A 210 1.98 12.18 12.03
CA ALA A 210 2.93 11.69 11.06
C ALA A 210 2.33 10.48 10.35
N VAL A 211 2.26 10.54 9.02
CA VAL A 211 2.36 9.31 8.24
C VAL A 211 3.74 8.76 8.60
N ASN A 212 3.79 7.79 9.52
CA ASN A 212 4.97 6.99 9.77
C ASN A 212 5.23 6.17 8.51
N ILE A 213 5.87 6.81 7.54
CA ILE A 213 6.61 6.14 6.48
C ILE A 213 7.79 5.51 7.22
N SER A 214 7.91 4.19 7.11
CA SER A 214 8.94 3.39 7.76
C SER A 214 10.33 4.01 7.60
N PRO A 215 11.17 4.02 8.65
CA PRO A 215 12.54 4.50 8.61
C PRO A 215 13.42 3.43 7.96
N THR A 216 13.25 3.22 6.66
CA THR A 216 14.10 2.32 5.88
C THR A 216 14.46 3.02 4.59
N ASP A 217 15.15 4.15 4.70
CA ASP A 217 15.98 4.78 3.64
C ASP A 217 17.00 5.74 4.30
N SER A 218 17.41 5.44 5.54
CA SER A 218 18.54 6.11 6.20
C SER A 218 19.89 5.47 5.85
N ALA A 219 19.95 4.71 4.76
CA ALA A 219 21.14 4.00 4.30
C ALA A 219 21.54 4.47 2.89
N ASP A 220 21.83 5.76 2.75
CA ASP A 220 22.63 6.30 1.63
C ASP A 220 23.71 7.24 2.19
N LEU A 221 24.31 6.81 3.29
CA LEU A 221 25.57 7.31 3.81
C LEU A 221 26.53 6.12 3.84
N GLN A 222 27.71 6.28 3.22
CA GLN A 222 28.79 5.31 2.93
C GLN A 222 28.59 4.60 1.57
N SER A 223 29.47 4.65 0.57
CA SER A 223 30.91 4.97 0.49
C SER A 223 31.30 5.28 -0.95
N VAL A 224 32.10 6.33 -1.21
CA VAL A 224 32.84 6.51 -2.48
C VAL A 224 34.19 5.79 -2.37
N PRO A 225 34.63 4.97 -3.34
CA PRO A 225 35.96 4.38 -3.33
C PRO A 225 37.01 5.44 -3.68
N THR A 226 37.92 5.70 -2.75
CA THR A 226 39.11 6.51 -2.96
C THR A 226 40.06 5.77 -3.90
N LYS A 227 40.06 6.11 -5.19
CA LYS A 227 41.19 5.80 -6.07
C LYS A 227 42.34 6.72 -5.67
N LEU A 228 43.30 6.17 -4.93
CA LEU A 228 44.64 6.74 -4.80
C LEU A 228 45.55 6.04 -5.82
N SER A 229 45.94 6.81 -6.83
CA SER A 229 47.03 6.53 -7.73
C SER A 229 48.36 6.46 -6.98
N LYS A 230 49.12 5.40 -7.23
CA LYS A 230 50.58 5.47 -7.43
C LYS A 230 50.90 4.69 -8.69
#